data_AF-A0A8H6C6S3-F1
#
_entry.id   AF-A0A8H6C6S3-F1
#
_cell.length_a   1.000
_cell.length_b   1.000
_cell.length_c   1.000
_cell.angle_alpha   90.00
_cell.angle_beta   90.00
_cell.angle_gamma   90.00
#
_symmetry.space_group_name_H-M   'P 1'
#
loop_
_entity.id
_entity.type
_entity.pdbx_description
1 polymer ?
#
loop_
_entity_poly.entity_id
_entity_poly.type
_entity_poly.pdbx_seq_one_letter_code
_entity_poly.pdbx_strand_id
1 'polypeptide(L)'
;MATASAMIDFSNLPPLPEYHLTPLPSLLPPIPDKLLTLLLPIFAYWGLSMFFHWIDTKDYFSQYRLHTPAEVSKRNRVSRWEVIRDVLIQQVVQTAVGWVLGMTEPDDFFGKEQYDVAVWARRIRIAEKSIPRLLATVGLDARGIAKNLGASHPMLAGALQGGQYPSLENLSVVGSASKMGTPGFAGWELMLASAIYWVLVPALQFGLAILVVDTWQYFLHRAMHMNKWLYTTFHSRHHRLYVPYAYGALYNHPFEGFLLDTLGASIAYKLAGMNTRQGMVFFAGSTIKTVDDHCGYALPWDPLQHITSNNAGYHDVHHQSWGIKTNFSQPFFTFWDRLLGTVWTGGDVSARYERSRLAAQKAFDTDKEKTTVTHSNPADSGTQDPKPYENDLRDATDLPSIPIKNRQPEPPAGKAELQAAGSRQQILDDKKDGGPGVLVDEAYEEKEARGFLRRSPRKRAPSTLSSKDGFKGLRDRVPTSMHGRARGIIGVDGSR
;
A
#
# COMPACT_ATOMS: atom_id res chain seq x y z
N MET A 1 -54.25 -19.12 1.33
CA MET A 1 -53.92 -18.85 2.74
C MET A 1 -53.03 -17.61 2.77
N ALA A 2 -53.52 -16.52 3.34
CA ALA A 2 -52.84 -15.23 3.35
C ALA A 2 -51.62 -15.28 4.28
N THR A 3 -50.45 -14.91 3.75
CA THR A 3 -49.23 -14.63 4.51
C THR A 3 -49.48 -13.37 5.35
N ALA A 4 -49.84 -13.55 6.63
CA ALA A 4 -49.86 -12.46 7.58
C ALA A 4 -48.42 -11.94 7.73
N SER A 5 -48.18 -10.74 7.21
CA SER A 5 -46.98 -9.97 7.52
C SER A 5 -46.98 -9.76 9.02
N ALA A 6 -46.08 -10.42 9.74
CA ALA A 6 -45.94 -10.27 11.18
C ALA A 6 -45.49 -8.85 11.48
N MET A 7 -46.45 -7.92 11.66
CA MET A 7 -46.15 -6.62 12.22
C MET A 7 -45.47 -6.85 13.57
N ILE A 8 -44.23 -6.38 13.70
CA ILE A 8 -43.51 -6.45 14.97
C ILE A 8 -44.32 -5.62 15.96
N ASP A 9 -44.95 -6.28 16.92
CA ASP A 9 -45.61 -5.59 18.02
C ASP A 9 -44.56 -4.90 18.89
N PHE A 10 -44.53 -3.56 18.79
CA PHE A 10 -43.63 -2.67 19.52
C PHE A 10 -44.13 -2.32 20.92
N SER A 11 -45.38 -2.67 21.27
CA SER A 11 -45.98 -2.30 22.57
C SER A 11 -45.28 -2.95 23.77
N ASN A 12 -44.57 -4.05 23.53
CA ASN A 12 -43.86 -4.85 24.54
C ASN A 12 -42.34 -4.59 24.61
N LEU A 13 -41.84 -3.52 23.97
CA LEU A 13 -40.41 -3.17 24.00
C LEU A 13 -40.13 -2.04 25.00
N PRO A 14 -38.99 -2.07 25.72
CA PRO A 14 -38.62 -0.98 26.61
C PRO A 14 -38.57 0.37 25.89
N PRO A 15 -39.06 1.49 26.47
CA PRO A 15 -39.04 2.80 25.83
C PRO A 15 -37.61 3.25 25.50
N LEU A 16 -37.42 3.99 24.40
CA LEU A 16 -36.13 4.62 24.12
C LEU A 16 -35.98 5.88 25.00
N PRO A 17 -34.78 6.16 25.51
CA PRO A 17 -34.53 7.38 26.27
C PRO A 17 -34.67 8.61 25.37
N GLU A 18 -35.07 9.75 25.94
CA GLU A 18 -35.00 11.02 25.22
C GLU A 18 -33.54 11.44 25.00
N TYR A 19 -33.29 12.27 23.98
CA TYR A 19 -31.95 12.78 23.69
C TYR A 19 -32.00 14.21 23.19
N HIS A 20 -30.91 14.93 23.39
CA HIS A 20 -30.68 16.27 22.85
C HIS A 20 -29.34 16.30 22.15
N LEU A 21 -29.31 16.83 20.93
CA LEU A 21 -28.08 16.96 20.15
C LEU A 21 -27.40 18.27 20.49
N THR A 22 -26.10 18.18 20.77
CA THR A 22 -25.23 19.33 20.99
C THR A 22 -24.03 19.25 20.04
N PRO A 23 -23.59 20.39 19.45
CA PRO A 23 -22.45 20.39 18.55
C PRO A 23 -21.21 19.79 19.23
N LEU A 24 -20.52 18.89 18.53
CA LEU A 24 -19.33 18.24 19.06
C LEU A 24 -18.19 19.27 19.13
N PRO A 25 -17.61 19.53 20.32
CA PRO A 25 -16.48 20.45 20.42
C PRO A 25 -15.27 19.85 19.71
N SER A 26 -14.43 20.71 19.13
CA SER A 26 -13.22 20.25 18.44
C SER A 26 -12.30 19.46 19.37
N LEU A 27 -11.65 18.43 18.84
CA LEU A 27 -10.78 17.53 19.58
C LEU A 27 -9.54 18.25 20.12
N LEU A 28 -9.00 19.21 19.35
CA LEU A 28 -7.86 20.03 19.73
C LEU A 28 -8.17 21.53 19.52
N PRO A 29 -8.89 22.19 20.45
CA PRO A 29 -9.17 23.62 20.33
C PRO A 29 -7.88 24.46 20.26
N PRO A 30 -7.78 25.48 19.39
CA PRO A 30 -8.83 26.05 18.54
C PRO A 30 -8.93 25.43 17.13
N ILE A 31 -8.29 24.29 16.86
CA ILE A 31 -8.24 23.66 15.53
C ILE A 31 -9.55 22.89 15.27
N PRO A 32 -10.35 23.24 14.23
CA PRO A 32 -11.55 22.50 13.89
C PRO A 32 -11.23 21.06 13.45
N ASP A 33 -12.11 20.11 13.78
CA ASP A 33 -11.91 18.69 13.44
C ASP A 33 -11.72 18.49 11.92
N LYS A 34 -12.51 19.17 11.08
CA LYS A 34 -12.35 19.13 9.62
C LYS A 34 -10.95 19.55 9.16
N LEU A 35 -10.32 20.54 9.82
CA LEU A 35 -8.94 20.96 9.53
C LEU A 35 -7.93 19.96 10.09
N LEU A 36 -8.15 19.47 11.31
CA LEU A 36 -7.29 18.47 11.94
C LEU A 36 -7.18 17.20 11.09
N THR A 37 -8.27 16.74 10.47
CA THR A 37 -8.28 15.60 9.54
C THR A 37 -7.35 15.79 8.33
N LEU A 38 -7.17 17.04 7.86
CA LEU A 38 -6.24 17.34 6.75
C LEU A 38 -4.79 17.35 7.21
N LEU A 39 -4.54 17.85 8.42
CA LEU A 39 -3.19 18.02 8.96
C LEU A 39 -2.59 16.71 9.48
N LEU A 40 -3.41 15.84 10.07
CA LEU A 40 -2.96 14.63 10.74
C LEU A 40 -2.17 13.67 9.83
N PRO A 41 -2.63 13.32 8.61
CA PRO A 41 -1.85 12.46 7.71
C PRO A 41 -0.48 13.06 7.36
N ILE A 42 -0.38 14.38 7.17
CA ILE A 42 0.88 15.08 6.86
C ILE A 42 1.84 15.00 8.05
N PHE A 43 1.34 15.27 9.27
CA PHE A 43 2.16 15.16 10.48
C PHE A 43 2.58 13.73 10.77
N ALA A 44 1.68 12.77 10.59
CA ALA A 44 1.98 11.35 10.75
C ALA A 44 3.05 10.90 9.74
N TYR A 45 2.90 11.31 8.47
CA TYR A 45 3.86 11.03 7.41
C TYR A 45 5.26 11.52 7.76
N TRP A 46 5.41 12.82 7.99
CA TRP A 46 6.72 13.43 8.22
C TRP A 46 7.29 13.04 9.58
N GLY A 47 6.45 12.95 10.62
CA GLY A 47 6.88 12.54 11.96
C GLY A 47 7.51 11.16 11.95
N LEU A 48 6.82 10.16 11.39
CA LEU A 48 7.34 8.80 11.30
C LEU A 48 8.51 8.69 10.32
N SER A 49 8.43 9.38 9.18
CA SER A 49 9.50 9.36 8.19
C SER A 49 10.80 9.95 8.73
N MET A 50 10.72 11.05 9.46
CA MET A 50 11.89 11.68 10.08
C MET A 50 12.41 10.88 11.27
N PHE A 51 11.55 10.16 12.00
CA PHE A 51 11.98 9.22 13.02
C PHE A 51 12.84 8.09 12.42
N PHE A 52 12.39 7.43 11.36
CA PHE A 52 13.18 6.40 10.68
C PHE A 52 14.43 6.98 10.02
N HIS A 53 14.35 8.18 9.43
CA HIS A 53 15.53 8.85 8.89
C HIS A 53 16.58 9.17 9.98
N TRP A 54 16.13 9.59 11.17
CA TRP A 54 17.01 9.85 12.30
C TRP A 54 17.68 8.56 12.79
N ILE A 55 16.93 7.46 12.94
CA ILE A 55 17.49 6.13 13.25
C ILE A 55 18.55 5.74 12.22
N ASP A 56 18.25 5.92 10.93
CA ASP A 56 19.14 5.57 9.83
C ASP A 56 20.45 6.38 9.84
N THR A 57 20.36 7.69 9.99
CA THR A 57 21.54 8.58 10.04
C THR A 57 22.40 8.39 11.29
N LYS A 58 21.82 7.88 12.38
CA LYS A 58 22.56 7.52 13.61
C LYS A 58 23.03 6.08 13.64
N ASP A 59 22.73 5.32 12.59
CA ASP A 59 23.02 3.89 12.47
C ASP A 59 22.48 3.03 13.63
N TYR A 60 21.36 3.46 14.21
CA TYR A 60 20.68 2.65 15.20
C TYR A 60 19.99 1.45 14.54
N PHE A 61 19.97 0.32 15.25
CA PHE A 61 19.28 -0.91 14.82
C PHE A 61 19.71 -1.43 13.45
N SER A 62 20.96 -1.21 13.07
CA SER A 62 21.50 -1.60 11.76
C SER A 62 21.39 -3.10 11.46
N GLN A 63 21.34 -3.96 12.49
CA GLN A 63 21.08 -5.40 12.36
C GLN A 63 19.69 -5.74 11.78
N TYR A 64 18.72 -4.82 11.88
CA TYR A 64 17.36 -4.98 11.37
C TYR A 64 17.12 -4.21 10.06
N ARG A 65 18.15 -3.51 9.54
CA ARG A 65 18.06 -2.76 8.29
C ARG A 65 18.10 -3.72 7.10
N LEU A 66 17.21 -3.50 6.13
CA LEU A 66 17.13 -4.35 4.93
C LEU A 66 18.31 -4.12 3.97
N HIS A 67 18.70 -2.86 3.76
CA HIS A 67 19.74 -2.46 2.82
C HIS A 67 20.79 -1.55 3.46
N THR A 68 22.03 -1.60 2.99
CA THR A 68 23.10 -0.73 3.50
C THR A 68 22.98 0.71 3.00
N PRO A 69 23.59 1.70 3.68
CA PRO A 69 23.64 3.08 3.19
C PRO A 69 24.29 3.21 1.80
N ALA A 70 25.25 2.35 1.47
CA ALA A 70 25.85 2.26 0.15
C ALA A 70 24.81 1.84 -0.91
N GLU A 71 23.97 0.85 -0.61
CA GLU A 71 22.87 0.44 -1.49
C GLU A 71 21.87 1.57 -1.70
N VAL A 72 21.43 2.25 -0.62
CA VAL A 72 20.54 3.42 -0.71
C VAL A 72 21.13 4.50 -1.61
N SER A 73 22.43 4.78 -1.49
CA SER A 73 23.10 5.83 -2.28
C SER A 73 23.35 5.45 -3.74
N LYS A 74 23.60 4.17 -4.04
CA LYS A 74 24.06 3.74 -5.37
C LYS A 74 22.97 3.12 -6.22
N ARG A 75 21.95 2.51 -5.62
CA ARG A 75 20.88 1.79 -6.35
C ARG A 75 19.70 2.70 -6.68
N ASN A 76 19.41 3.68 -5.84
CA ASN A 76 18.34 4.64 -6.08
C ASN A 76 18.69 5.59 -7.22
N ARG A 77 17.78 5.78 -8.17
CA ARG A 77 17.97 6.59 -9.38
C ARG A 77 17.29 7.96 -9.28
N VAL A 78 17.09 8.44 -8.06
CA VAL A 78 16.37 9.67 -7.73
C VAL A 78 17.10 10.39 -6.62
N SER A 79 17.19 11.72 -6.72
CA SER A 79 17.73 12.55 -5.65
C SER A 79 16.73 12.70 -4.50
N ARG A 80 17.22 12.94 -3.27
CA ARG A 80 16.36 13.21 -2.11
C ARG A 80 15.46 14.42 -2.34
N TRP A 81 15.94 15.44 -3.06
CA TRP A 81 15.16 16.62 -3.39
C TRP A 81 13.98 16.33 -4.33
N GLU A 82 14.19 15.53 -5.37
CA GLU A 82 13.09 15.08 -6.25
C GLU A 82 12.03 14.32 -5.45
N VAL A 83 12.44 13.48 -4.51
CA VAL A 83 11.52 12.76 -3.62
C VAL A 83 10.71 13.73 -2.77
N ILE A 84 11.35 14.65 -2.05
CA ILE A 84 10.66 15.63 -1.20
C ILE A 84 9.68 16.47 -2.02
N ARG A 85 10.10 16.96 -3.19
CA ARG A 85 9.24 17.76 -4.08
C ARG A 85 7.99 16.99 -4.48
N ASP A 86 8.13 15.75 -4.94
CA ASP A 86 6.99 14.96 -5.43
C ASP A 86 6.06 14.56 -4.28
N VAL A 87 6.60 14.27 -3.09
CA VAL A 87 5.80 14.05 -1.87
C VAL A 87 5.00 15.30 -1.49
N LEU A 88 5.57 16.50 -1.57
CA LEU A 88 4.85 17.74 -1.30
C LEU A 88 3.73 17.99 -2.32
N ILE A 89 3.96 17.68 -3.60
CA ILE A 89 2.91 17.74 -4.64
C ILE A 89 1.77 16.77 -4.27
N GLN A 90 2.12 15.56 -3.85
CA GLN A 90 1.15 14.56 -3.44
C GLN A 90 0.35 14.99 -2.20
N GLN A 91 0.98 15.63 -1.22
CA GLN A 91 0.29 16.19 -0.06
C GLN A 91 -0.65 17.34 -0.41
N VAL A 92 -0.32 18.16 -1.43
CA VAL A 92 -1.25 19.17 -1.97
C VAL A 92 -2.49 18.49 -2.57
N VAL A 93 -2.31 17.42 -3.35
CA VAL A 93 -3.42 16.65 -3.93
C VAL A 93 -4.28 16.03 -2.83
N GLN A 94 -3.66 15.35 -1.85
CA GLN A 94 -4.34 14.76 -0.71
C GLN A 94 -5.13 15.79 0.10
N THR A 95 -4.55 16.96 0.35
CA THR A 95 -5.21 18.06 1.06
C THR A 95 -6.39 18.61 0.27
N ALA A 96 -6.26 18.77 -1.05
CA ALA A 96 -7.35 19.23 -1.90
C ALA A 96 -8.53 18.25 -1.92
N VAL A 97 -8.26 16.95 -2.06
CA VAL A 97 -9.30 15.91 -2.01
C VAL A 97 -9.92 15.83 -0.62
N GLY A 98 -9.11 15.86 0.44
CA GLY A 98 -9.59 15.86 1.81
C GLY A 98 -10.46 17.06 2.14
N TRP A 99 -10.13 18.25 1.59
CA TRP A 99 -10.95 19.45 1.75
C TRP A 99 -12.31 19.30 1.06
N VAL A 100 -12.34 18.80 -0.18
CA VAL A 100 -13.58 18.49 -0.89
C VAL A 100 -14.40 17.45 -0.13
N LEU A 101 -13.76 16.40 0.39
CA LEU A 101 -14.41 15.39 1.22
C LEU A 101 -15.03 16.03 2.48
N GLY A 102 -14.27 16.89 3.16
CA GLY A 102 -14.68 17.64 4.35
C GLY A 102 -15.90 18.54 4.13
N MET A 103 -16.10 19.06 2.91
CA MET A 103 -17.31 19.81 2.55
C MET A 103 -18.57 18.95 2.50
N THR A 104 -18.40 17.65 2.25
CA THR A 104 -19.51 16.69 2.22
C THR A 104 -19.80 16.06 3.57
N GLU A 105 -18.99 16.36 4.59
CA GLU A 105 -19.21 15.84 5.94
C GLU A 105 -20.26 16.69 6.67
N PRO A 106 -21.30 16.06 7.24
CA PRO A 106 -22.22 16.75 8.13
C PRO A 106 -21.45 17.29 9.34
N ASP A 107 -22.03 18.26 10.03
CA ASP A 107 -21.49 18.68 11.32
C ASP A 107 -21.71 17.59 12.36
N ASP A 108 -20.69 17.34 13.17
CA ASP A 108 -20.72 16.29 14.19
C ASP A 108 -21.45 16.79 15.45
N PHE A 109 -22.31 15.93 16.01
CA PHE A 109 -23.06 16.19 17.24
C PHE A 109 -22.88 15.04 18.23
N PHE A 110 -23.05 15.32 19.52
CA PHE A 110 -23.09 14.32 20.59
C PHE A 110 -24.37 14.48 21.44
N GLY A 111 -24.65 13.46 22.26
CA GLY A 111 -25.81 13.43 23.17
C GLY A 111 -26.90 12.42 22.76
N LYS A 112 -26.68 11.64 21.69
CA LYS A 112 -27.59 10.58 21.20
C LYS A 112 -27.10 9.16 21.51
N GLU A 113 -25.97 9.02 22.20
CA GLU A 113 -25.29 7.75 22.41
C GLU A 113 -26.15 6.76 23.20
N GLN A 114 -26.81 7.23 24.28
CA GLN A 114 -27.69 6.39 25.09
C GLN A 114 -28.92 5.92 24.30
N TYR A 115 -29.46 6.78 23.44
CA TYR A 115 -30.55 6.42 22.53
C TYR A 115 -30.10 5.35 21.54
N ASP A 116 -28.94 5.51 20.90
CA ASP A 116 -28.43 4.54 19.92
C ASP A 116 -28.07 3.19 20.54
N VAL A 117 -27.51 3.19 21.76
CA VAL A 117 -27.34 1.96 22.56
C VAL A 117 -28.69 1.31 22.86
N ALA A 118 -29.69 2.08 23.28
CA ALA A 118 -31.02 1.54 23.55
C ALA A 118 -31.72 1.00 22.28
N VAL A 119 -31.46 1.57 21.11
CA VAL A 119 -31.91 1.02 19.81
C VAL A 119 -31.31 -0.37 19.58
N TRP A 120 -30.02 -0.56 19.84
CA TRP A 120 -29.39 -1.89 19.78
C TRP A 120 -29.95 -2.85 20.83
N ALA A 121 -30.20 -2.38 22.05
CA ALA A 121 -30.83 -3.20 23.09
C ALA A 121 -32.24 -3.65 22.69
N ARG A 122 -33.04 -2.80 22.03
CA ARG A 122 -34.32 -3.22 21.42
C ARG A 122 -34.14 -4.27 20.34
N ARG A 123 -33.11 -4.17 19.49
CA ARG A 123 -32.81 -5.19 18.46
C ARG A 123 -32.47 -6.53 19.10
N ILE A 124 -31.69 -6.52 20.19
CA ILE A 124 -31.39 -7.72 21.00
C ILE A 124 -32.68 -8.31 21.57
N ARG A 125 -33.53 -7.48 22.21
CA ARG A 125 -34.84 -7.90 22.73
C ARG A 125 -35.74 -8.51 21.67
N ILE A 126 -35.73 -7.96 20.45
CA ILE A 126 -36.47 -8.54 19.32
C ILE A 126 -35.87 -9.89 18.91
N ALA A 127 -34.54 -10.01 18.86
CA ALA A 127 -33.87 -11.27 18.55
C ALA A 127 -34.15 -12.37 19.58
N GLU A 128 -34.30 -12.01 20.86
CA GLU A 128 -34.68 -12.95 21.92
C GLU A 128 -36.02 -13.65 21.64
N LYS A 129 -36.98 -12.99 20.96
CA LYS A 129 -38.27 -13.61 20.59
C LYS A 129 -38.12 -14.88 19.75
N SER A 130 -36.97 -15.06 19.10
CA SER A 130 -36.63 -16.27 18.33
C SER A 130 -36.08 -17.40 19.19
N ILE A 131 -35.57 -17.14 20.40
CA ILE A 131 -34.93 -18.13 21.28
C ILE A 131 -35.83 -19.35 21.55
N PRO A 132 -37.10 -19.21 21.98
CA PRO A 132 -37.96 -20.38 22.21
C PRO A 132 -38.14 -21.24 20.97
N ARG A 133 -38.25 -20.60 19.79
CA ARG A 133 -38.45 -21.30 18.51
C ARG A 133 -37.18 -22.04 18.09
N LEU A 134 -36.01 -21.40 18.25
CA LEU A 134 -34.72 -22.00 17.95
C LEU A 134 -34.38 -23.18 18.88
N LEU A 135 -34.74 -23.09 20.16
CA LEU A 135 -34.56 -24.21 21.10
C LEU A 135 -35.52 -25.37 20.79
N ALA A 136 -36.74 -25.06 20.35
CA ALA A 136 -37.69 -26.10 19.95
C ALA A 136 -37.22 -26.93 18.74
N THR A 137 -36.42 -26.36 17.82
CA THR A 137 -35.89 -27.14 16.66
C THR A 137 -34.90 -28.22 17.06
N VAL A 138 -34.32 -28.12 18.26
CA VAL A 138 -33.41 -29.13 18.84
C VAL A 138 -34.07 -29.92 19.98
N GLY A 139 -35.40 -29.85 20.11
CA GLY A 139 -36.18 -30.61 21.09
C GLY A 139 -36.15 -30.05 22.52
N LEU A 140 -35.71 -28.81 22.72
CA LEU A 140 -35.63 -28.18 24.04
C LEU A 140 -36.86 -27.30 24.31
N ASP A 141 -37.57 -27.55 25.42
CA ASP A 141 -38.66 -26.69 25.90
C ASP A 141 -38.11 -25.50 26.70
N ALA A 142 -37.89 -24.39 25.99
CA ALA A 142 -37.38 -23.15 26.57
C ALA A 142 -38.26 -22.62 27.72
N ARG A 143 -39.59 -22.78 27.63
CA ARG A 143 -40.53 -22.28 28.66
C ARG A 143 -40.47 -23.15 29.92
N GLY A 144 -40.42 -24.47 29.75
CA GLY A 144 -40.22 -25.41 30.85
C GLY A 144 -38.90 -25.16 31.58
N ILE A 145 -37.80 -24.99 30.84
CA ILE A 145 -36.48 -24.65 31.41
C ILE A 145 -36.55 -23.31 32.16
N ALA A 146 -37.14 -22.29 31.55
CA ALA A 146 -37.25 -20.97 32.17
C ALA A 146 -38.04 -20.99 33.48
N LYS A 147 -39.10 -21.81 33.57
CA LYS A 147 -39.87 -21.97 34.81
C LYS A 147 -39.02 -22.50 35.96
N ASN A 148 -38.14 -23.47 35.69
CA ASN A 148 -37.24 -24.03 36.69
C ASN A 148 -36.13 -23.04 37.12
N LEU A 149 -35.71 -22.16 36.20
CA LEU A 149 -34.67 -21.17 36.46
C LEU A 149 -35.19 -19.84 37.02
N GLY A 150 -36.50 -19.57 36.97
CA GLY A 150 -37.07 -18.24 37.25
C GLY A 150 -36.72 -17.66 38.62
N ALA A 151 -36.59 -18.49 39.65
CA ALA A 151 -36.26 -18.04 41.01
C ALA A 151 -34.75 -17.78 41.22
N SER A 152 -33.88 -18.56 40.57
CA SER A 152 -32.42 -18.48 40.78
C SER A 152 -31.72 -17.61 39.73
N HIS A 153 -32.25 -17.58 38.51
CA HIS A 153 -31.67 -16.90 37.36
C HIS A 153 -32.77 -16.17 36.55
N PRO A 154 -33.40 -15.12 37.12
CA PRO A 154 -34.54 -14.44 36.50
C PRO A 154 -34.21 -13.83 35.12
N MET A 155 -32.98 -13.35 34.92
CA MET A 155 -32.55 -12.80 33.62
C MET A 155 -32.43 -13.89 32.54
N LEU A 156 -31.83 -15.04 32.87
CA LEU A 156 -31.73 -16.15 31.93
C LEU A 156 -33.11 -16.73 31.61
N ALA A 157 -33.96 -16.87 32.64
CA ALA A 157 -35.34 -17.30 32.46
C ALA A 157 -36.12 -16.35 31.53
N GLY A 158 -35.93 -15.03 31.66
CA GLY A 158 -36.57 -14.06 30.80
C GLY A 158 -36.11 -14.11 29.34
N ALA A 159 -34.81 -14.28 29.10
CA ALA A 159 -34.27 -14.49 27.76
C ALA A 159 -34.82 -15.77 27.11
N LEU A 160 -34.87 -16.88 27.86
CA LEU A 160 -35.45 -18.15 27.41
C LEU A 160 -36.96 -18.06 27.12
N GLN A 161 -37.68 -17.14 27.76
CA GLN A 161 -39.09 -16.85 27.48
C GLN A 161 -39.28 -15.90 26.30
N GLY A 162 -38.22 -15.53 25.59
CA GLY A 162 -38.26 -14.67 24.43
C GLY A 162 -38.23 -13.18 24.77
N GLY A 163 -37.48 -12.81 25.81
CA GLY A 163 -37.30 -11.44 26.24
C GLY A 163 -38.42 -10.91 27.14
N GLN A 164 -39.10 -11.80 27.86
CA GLN A 164 -40.13 -11.46 28.83
C GLN A 164 -39.49 -11.38 30.22
N TYR A 165 -39.47 -10.19 30.81
CA TYR A 165 -38.83 -9.94 32.10
C TYR A 165 -39.82 -9.36 33.10
N PRO A 166 -40.66 -10.19 33.75
CA PRO A 166 -41.69 -9.68 34.66
C PRO A 166 -41.14 -8.81 35.81
N SER A 167 -39.92 -9.10 36.28
CA SER A 167 -39.26 -8.32 37.32
C SER A 167 -38.77 -6.94 36.87
N LEU A 168 -38.80 -6.65 35.57
CA LEU A 168 -38.35 -5.38 34.98
C LEU A 168 -39.52 -4.53 34.46
N GLU A 169 -40.77 -4.93 34.72
CA GLU A 169 -41.95 -4.15 34.36
C GLU A 169 -42.30 -3.18 35.50
N ASN A 170 -42.29 -1.87 35.22
CA ASN A 170 -42.68 -0.86 36.20
C ASN A 170 -44.20 -0.80 36.29
N LEU A 171 -44.78 -1.22 37.42
CA LEU A 171 -46.24 -1.20 37.64
C LEU A 171 -46.79 0.23 37.47
N SER A 172 -47.62 0.45 36.45
CA SER A 172 -48.33 1.72 36.27
C SER A 172 -49.74 1.60 36.84
N VAL A 173 -49.99 2.27 37.96
CA VAL A 173 -51.33 2.35 38.57
C VAL A 173 -52.03 3.58 37.98
N VAL A 174 -53.00 3.37 37.08
CA VAL A 174 -53.88 4.42 36.59
C VAL A 174 -55.31 4.07 36.99
N GLY A 175 -55.77 4.62 38.11
CA GLY A 175 -57.09 4.33 38.70
C GLY A 175 -57.19 2.93 39.34
N SER A 176 -58.41 2.39 39.42
CA SER A 176 -58.69 1.07 40.03
C SER A 176 -58.37 -0.13 39.13
N ALA A 177 -57.70 0.09 38.00
CA ALA A 177 -57.27 -0.98 37.09
C ALA A 177 -55.75 -0.93 36.92
N SER A 178 -55.06 -1.98 37.37
CA SER A 178 -53.64 -2.19 37.09
C SER A 178 -53.45 -2.44 35.59
N LYS A 179 -52.77 -1.53 34.89
CA LYS A 179 -52.29 -1.80 33.53
C LYS A 179 -50.91 -2.44 33.59
N MET A 180 -50.60 -3.24 32.56
CA MET A 180 -49.28 -3.82 32.33
C MET A 180 -48.22 -2.72 32.46
N GLY A 181 -47.16 -3.00 33.20
CA GLY A 181 -46.12 -2.02 33.49
C GLY A 181 -45.31 -1.65 32.26
N THR A 182 -44.62 -0.51 32.30
CA THR A 182 -43.67 -0.16 31.22
C THR A 182 -42.48 -1.11 31.31
N PRO A 183 -42.15 -1.89 30.26
CA PRO A 183 -41.04 -2.83 30.31
C PRO A 183 -39.69 -2.11 30.38
N GLY A 184 -38.77 -2.62 31.20
CA GLY A 184 -37.39 -2.15 31.30
C GLY A 184 -36.41 -2.99 30.48
N PHE A 185 -35.23 -2.42 30.20
CA PHE A 185 -34.10 -3.16 29.65
C PHE A 185 -33.43 -4.01 30.73
N ALA A 186 -33.03 -5.23 30.38
CA ALA A 186 -32.16 -6.03 31.22
C ALA A 186 -30.73 -5.47 31.15
N GLY A 187 -29.98 -5.54 32.26
CA GLY A 187 -28.62 -4.99 32.31
C GLY A 187 -27.68 -5.62 31.28
N TRP A 188 -27.83 -6.91 31.01
CA TRP A 188 -27.03 -7.62 30.02
C TRP A 188 -27.36 -7.19 28.58
N GLU A 189 -28.61 -6.81 28.28
CA GLU A 189 -29.02 -6.28 26.97
C GLU A 189 -28.31 -4.96 26.70
N LEU A 190 -28.28 -4.06 27.70
CA LEU A 190 -27.59 -2.77 27.59
C LEU A 190 -26.07 -2.95 27.48
N MET A 191 -25.49 -3.90 28.22
CA MET A 191 -24.06 -4.21 28.12
C MET A 191 -23.69 -4.73 26.73
N LEU A 192 -24.43 -5.70 26.20
CA LEU A 192 -24.22 -6.23 24.86
C LEU A 192 -24.47 -5.16 23.79
N ALA A 193 -25.54 -4.37 23.92
CA ALA A 193 -25.84 -3.27 23.02
C ALA A 193 -24.73 -2.22 23.01
N SER A 194 -24.17 -1.89 24.18
CA SER A 194 -23.03 -0.98 24.31
C SER A 194 -21.80 -1.55 23.63
N ALA A 195 -21.50 -2.84 23.79
CA ALA A 195 -20.39 -3.49 23.10
C ALA A 195 -20.60 -3.49 21.57
N ILE A 196 -21.82 -3.72 21.09
CA ILE A 196 -22.14 -3.64 19.67
C ILE A 196 -21.90 -2.22 19.15
N TYR A 197 -22.46 -1.22 19.83
CA TYR A 197 -22.40 0.17 19.40
C TYR A 197 -20.97 0.75 19.45
N TRP A 198 -20.27 0.59 20.57
CA TRP A 198 -18.96 1.22 20.80
C TRP A 198 -17.78 0.44 20.22
N VAL A 199 -17.91 -0.87 20.04
CA VAL A 199 -16.79 -1.73 19.61
C VAL A 199 -17.09 -2.37 18.27
N LEU A 200 -18.16 -3.17 18.18
CA LEU A 200 -18.39 -3.99 16.98
C LEU A 200 -18.69 -3.14 15.75
N VAL A 201 -19.55 -2.13 15.85
CA VAL A 201 -19.89 -1.25 14.72
C VAL A 201 -18.64 -0.54 14.21
N PRO A 202 -17.88 0.23 15.03
CA PRO A 202 -16.61 0.81 14.57
C PRO A 202 -15.62 -0.22 14.02
N ALA A 203 -15.45 -1.38 14.67
CA ALA A 203 -14.54 -2.42 14.18
C ALA A 203 -14.94 -2.92 12.77
N LEU A 204 -16.24 -3.11 12.52
CA LEU A 204 -16.75 -3.48 11.20
C LEU A 204 -16.56 -2.35 10.17
N GLN A 205 -16.69 -1.08 10.58
CA GLN A 205 -16.44 0.07 9.70
C GLN A 205 -14.95 0.13 9.29
N PHE A 206 -14.03 0.07 10.25
CA PHE A 206 -12.59 0.02 9.97
C PHE A 206 -12.21 -1.22 9.15
N GLY A 207 -12.76 -2.39 9.49
CA GLY A 207 -12.52 -3.63 8.75
C GLY A 207 -12.98 -3.55 7.29
N LEU A 208 -14.18 -2.99 7.05
CA LEU A 208 -14.68 -2.74 5.70
C LEU A 208 -13.81 -1.73 4.95
N ALA A 209 -13.41 -0.64 5.60
CA ALA A 209 -12.56 0.37 5.00
C ALA A 209 -11.19 -0.21 4.58
N ILE A 210 -10.56 -1.00 5.45
CA ILE A 210 -9.30 -1.70 5.14
C ILE A 210 -9.50 -2.67 3.97
N LEU A 211 -10.57 -3.47 3.99
CA LEU A 211 -10.86 -4.41 2.91
C LEU A 211 -11.02 -3.69 1.56
N VAL A 212 -11.73 -2.55 1.54
CA VAL A 212 -11.90 -1.73 0.33
C VAL A 212 -10.56 -1.18 -0.15
N VAL A 213 -9.72 -0.63 0.75
CA VAL A 213 -8.40 -0.10 0.39
C VAL A 213 -7.50 -1.20 -0.16
N ASP A 214 -7.35 -2.32 0.54
CA ASP A 214 -6.50 -3.44 0.08
C ASP A 214 -6.95 -3.96 -1.29
N THR A 215 -8.26 -4.05 -1.51
CA THR A 215 -8.82 -4.44 -2.81
C THR A 215 -8.50 -3.41 -3.89
N TRP A 216 -8.76 -2.14 -3.61
CA TRP A 216 -8.53 -1.04 -4.54
C TRP A 216 -7.06 -0.94 -4.95
N GLN A 217 -6.17 -0.90 -3.96
CA GLN A 217 -4.73 -0.80 -4.13
C GLN A 217 -4.18 -2.02 -4.86
N TYR A 218 -4.51 -3.25 -4.44
CA TYR A 218 -4.00 -4.46 -5.08
C TYR A 218 -4.31 -4.51 -6.58
N PHE A 219 -5.57 -4.30 -6.98
CA PHE A 219 -5.95 -4.44 -8.39
C PHE A 219 -5.36 -3.36 -9.28
N LEU A 220 -5.31 -2.12 -8.79
CA LEU A 220 -4.71 -1.02 -9.53
C LEU A 220 -3.18 -1.14 -9.59
N HIS A 221 -2.54 -1.49 -8.49
CA HIS A 221 -1.09 -1.70 -8.42
C HIS A 221 -0.67 -2.82 -9.37
N ARG A 222 -1.35 -3.97 -9.32
CA ARG A 222 -1.15 -5.07 -10.27
C ARG A 222 -1.39 -4.62 -11.71
N ALA A 223 -2.47 -3.88 -12.00
CA ALA A 223 -2.72 -3.37 -13.34
C ALA A 223 -1.58 -2.46 -13.83
N MET A 224 -1.05 -1.60 -12.95
CA MET A 224 0.08 -0.72 -13.27
C MET A 224 1.36 -1.49 -13.58
N HIS A 225 1.60 -2.64 -12.95
CA HIS A 225 2.75 -3.50 -13.29
C HIS A 225 2.55 -4.37 -14.53
N MET A 226 1.33 -4.87 -14.73
CA MET A 226 1.04 -5.83 -15.80
C MET A 226 0.79 -5.15 -17.15
N ASN A 227 0.43 -3.86 -17.15
CA ASN A 227 0.26 -3.07 -18.36
C ASN A 227 1.49 -2.17 -18.60
N LYS A 228 2.19 -2.37 -19.71
CA LYS A 228 3.40 -1.62 -20.07
C LYS A 228 3.19 -0.11 -20.06
N TRP A 229 2.06 0.38 -20.61
CA TRP A 229 1.80 1.82 -20.68
C TRP A 229 1.55 2.41 -19.30
N LEU A 230 0.77 1.75 -18.45
CA LEU A 230 0.54 2.19 -17.07
C LEU A 230 1.86 2.22 -16.28
N TYR A 231 2.68 1.16 -16.40
CA TYR A 231 3.97 1.08 -15.73
C TYR A 231 4.88 2.23 -16.15
N THR A 232 5.18 2.37 -17.44
CA THR A 232 6.17 3.36 -17.91
C THR A 232 5.70 4.79 -17.69
N THR A 233 4.39 5.05 -17.68
CA THR A 233 3.85 6.41 -17.55
C THR A 233 3.73 6.84 -16.09
N PHE A 234 3.26 5.95 -15.22
CA PHE A 234 2.90 6.30 -13.86
C PHE A 234 3.83 5.64 -12.84
N HIS A 235 3.82 4.30 -12.82
CA HIS A 235 4.36 3.55 -11.69
C HIS A 235 5.89 3.34 -11.70
N SER A 236 6.52 3.42 -12.87
CA SER A 236 7.97 3.34 -13.00
C SER A 236 8.71 4.46 -12.26
N ARG A 237 8.03 5.59 -11.99
CA ARG A 237 8.58 6.67 -11.15
C ARG A 237 8.81 6.16 -9.74
N HIS A 238 7.83 5.51 -9.14
CA HIS A 238 7.92 4.93 -7.81
C HIS A 238 9.09 3.93 -7.72
N HIS A 239 9.20 3.05 -8.72
CA HIS A 239 10.29 2.07 -8.85
C HIS A 239 11.66 2.64 -9.25
N ARG A 240 11.83 3.97 -9.37
CA ARG A 240 13.18 4.57 -9.37
C ARG A 240 13.83 4.50 -7.98
N LEU A 241 13.02 4.27 -6.95
CA LEU A 241 13.42 4.05 -5.57
C LEU A 241 13.58 2.53 -5.28
N TYR A 242 14.60 1.92 -5.87
CA TYR A 242 14.91 0.48 -5.74
C TYR A 242 15.16 0.00 -4.31
N VAL A 243 15.66 0.90 -3.46
CA VAL A 243 15.88 0.68 -2.04
C VAL A 243 14.94 1.63 -1.31
N PRO A 244 13.75 1.15 -0.90
CA PRO A 244 12.77 1.95 -0.19
C PRO A 244 13.33 2.57 1.10
N TYR A 245 12.88 3.78 1.40
CA TYR A 245 13.11 4.44 2.67
C TYR A 245 11.87 5.25 3.05
N ALA A 246 11.70 5.55 4.34
CA ALA A 246 10.45 6.04 4.93
C ALA A 246 9.86 7.29 4.24
N TYR A 247 10.63 8.38 4.09
CA TYR A 247 10.16 9.60 3.40
C TYR A 247 10.08 9.46 1.86
N GLY A 248 10.33 8.27 1.32
CA GLY A 248 10.12 7.90 -0.07
C GLY A 248 8.78 7.23 -0.32
N ALA A 249 7.99 6.94 0.73
CA ALA A 249 6.78 6.11 0.62
C ALA A 249 5.69 6.69 -0.30
N LEU A 250 5.65 8.03 -0.47
CA LEU A 250 4.72 8.72 -1.37
C LEU A 250 5.42 9.29 -2.61
N TYR A 251 6.63 8.80 -2.92
CA TYR A 251 7.32 9.14 -4.16
C TYR A 251 6.69 8.39 -5.33
N ASN A 252 5.69 8.99 -5.97
CA ASN A 252 5.03 8.42 -7.14
C ASN A 252 4.55 9.51 -8.10
N HIS A 253 3.97 9.11 -9.23
CA HIS A 253 3.41 10.06 -10.18
C HIS A 253 2.14 10.71 -9.59
N PRO A 254 1.88 12.03 -9.72
CA PRO A 254 0.72 12.68 -9.08
C PRO A 254 -0.64 12.03 -9.40
N PHE A 255 -0.83 11.57 -10.64
CA PHE A 255 -2.03 10.82 -11.02
C PHE A 255 -2.16 9.48 -10.27
N GLU A 256 -1.05 8.78 -10.10
CA GLU A 256 -1.02 7.52 -9.34
C GLU A 256 -1.28 7.79 -7.87
N GLY A 257 -0.61 8.77 -7.27
CA GLY A 257 -0.85 9.12 -5.88
C GLY A 257 -2.28 9.60 -5.62
N PHE A 258 -2.90 10.32 -6.56
CA PHE A 258 -4.33 10.62 -6.48
C PHE A 258 -5.16 9.32 -6.47
N LEU A 259 -4.93 8.44 -7.44
CA LEU A 259 -5.77 7.27 -7.69
C LEU A 259 -5.60 6.16 -6.64
N LEU A 260 -4.36 5.82 -6.28
CA LEU A 260 -4.01 4.78 -5.32
C LEU A 260 -4.10 5.30 -3.87
N ASP A 261 -3.38 6.37 -3.56
CA ASP A 261 -3.16 6.76 -2.16
C ASP A 261 -4.31 7.59 -1.59
N THR A 262 -5.05 8.32 -2.43
CA THR A 262 -6.02 9.32 -1.96
C THR A 262 -7.46 8.89 -2.21
N LEU A 263 -7.79 8.54 -3.45
CA LEU A 263 -9.16 8.26 -3.86
C LEU A 263 -9.67 6.97 -3.23
N GLY A 264 -8.86 5.90 -3.24
CA GLY A 264 -9.23 4.62 -2.63
C GLY A 264 -9.58 4.73 -1.15
N ALA A 265 -8.75 5.43 -0.37
CA ALA A 265 -8.99 5.70 1.05
C ALA A 265 -10.25 6.55 1.27
N SER A 266 -10.49 7.56 0.41
CA SER A 266 -11.68 8.43 0.50
C SER A 266 -12.97 7.66 0.24
N ILE A 267 -12.97 6.76 -0.76
CA ILE A 267 -14.09 5.86 -1.06
C ILE A 267 -14.32 4.89 0.10
N ALA A 268 -13.26 4.28 0.63
CA ALA A 268 -13.35 3.37 1.77
C ALA A 268 -13.98 4.03 3.00
N TYR A 269 -13.53 5.23 3.35
CA TYR A 269 -14.08 6.05 4.43
C TYR A 269 -15.59 6.27 4.28
N LYS A 270 -16.05 6.68 3.08
CA LYS A 270 -17.47 6.92 2.81
C LYS A 270 -18.30 5.64 2.81
N LEU A 271 -17.82 4.57 2.16
CA LEU A 271 -18.54 3.29 2.09
C LEU A 271 -18.67 2.63 3.46
N ALA A 272 -17.68 2.80 4.34
CA ALA A 272 -17.74 2.33 5.71
C ALA A 272 -18.66 3.18 6.61
N GLY A 273 -19.17 4.32 6.14
CA GLY A 273 -20.02 5.21 6.92
C GLY A 273 -19.31 5.79 8.14
N MET A 274 -18.00 6.00 8.04
CA MET A 274 -17.19 6.55 9.12
C MET A 274 -17.52 8.03 9.35
N ASN A 275 -17.45 8.47 10.61
CA ASN A 275 -17.51 9.89 10.97
C ASN A 275 -16.13 10.57 10.86
N THR A 276 -16.10 11.90 10.97
CA THR A 276 -14.87 12.71 10.80
C THR A 276 -13.72 12.21 11.65
N ARG A 277 -13.97 11.88 12.94
CA ARG A 277 -12.93 11.43 13.89
C ARG A 277 -12.44 10.02 13.60
N GLN A 278 -13.33 9.12 13.18
CA GLN A 278 -12.91 7.81 12.67
C GLN A 278 -12.05 7.96 11.42
N GLY A 279 -12.41 8.92 10.54
CA GLY A 279 -11.63 9.31 9.37
C GLY A 279 -10.21 9.77 9.74
N MET A 280 -10.06 10.61 10.77
CA MET A 280 -8.73 11.03 11.27
C MET A 280 -7.84 9.82 11.58
N VAL A 281 -8.37 8.87 12.35
CA VAL A 281 -7.63 7.66 12.75
C VAL A 281 -7.33 6.79 11.53
N PHE A 282 -8.30 6.62 10.63
CA PHE A 282 -8.15 5.80 9.44
C PHE A 282 -7.12 6.36 8.45
N PHE A 283 -7.19 7.64 8.12
CA PHE A 283 -6.26 8.28 7.19
C PHE A 283 -4.85 8.36 7.78
N ALA A 284 -4.70 8.79 9.03
CA ALA A 284 -3.41 8.81 9.69
C ALA A 284 -2.81 7.40 9.82
N GLY A 285 -3.61 6.42 10.26
CA GLY A 285 -3.20 5.02 10.38
C GLY A 285 -2.76 4.41 9.04
N SER A 286 -3.49 4.70 7.96
CA SER A 286 -3.11 4.26 6.61
C SER A 286 -1.80 4.90 6.15
N THR A 287 -1.60 6.19 6.43
CA THR A 287 -0.34 6.88 6.11
C THR A 287 0.85 6.33 6.91
N ILE A 288 0.67 6.10 8.21
CA ILE A 288 1.68 5.45 9.07
C ILE A 288 2.03 4.09 8.47
N LYS A 289 1.03 3.30 8.06
CA LYS A 289 1.26 1.99 7.46
C LYS A 289 2.05 2.06 6.16
N THR A 290 1.70 2.98 5.25
CA THR A 290 2.44 3.18 4.00
C THR A 290 3.90 3.56 4.26
N VAL A 291 4.17 4.41 5.27
CA VAL A 291 5.54 4.77 5.66
C VAL A 291 6.30 3.58 6.26
N ASP A 292 5.65 2.79 7.12
CA ASP A 292 6.22 1.56 7.70
C ASP A 292 6.59 0.54 6.61
N ASP A 293 5.74 0.33 5.62
CA ASP A 293 6.03 -0.56 4.47
C ASP A 293 7.25 -0.14 3.64
N HIS A 294 7.68 1.11 3.77
CA HIS A 294 8.84 1.66 3.08
C HIS A 294 9.98 1.99 4.05
N CYS A 295 9.86 1.71 5.34
CA CYS A 295 10.78 2.27 6.33
C CYS A 295 12.22 1.78 6.17
N GLY A 296 12.43 0.65 5.49
CA GLY A 296 13.74 0.04 5.27
C GLY A 296 14.23 -0.82 6.44
N TYR A 297 13.36 -1.07 7.44
CA TYR A 297 13.66 -1.86 8.63
C TYR A 297 12.63 -2.97 8.85
N ALA A 298 13.11 -4.14 9.26
CA ALA A 298 12.29 -5.23 9.77
C ALA A 298 12.48 -5.34 11.29
N LEU A 299 11.89 -4.40 12.04
CA LEU A 299 12.05 -4.33 13.50
C LEU A 299 11.19 -5.42 14.17
N PRO A 300 11.75 -6.24 15.09
CA PRO A 300 11.00 -7.34 15.69
C PRO A 300 9.94 -6.89 16.69
N TRP A 301 9.89 -5.61 17.02
CA TRP A 301 8.87 -5.00 17.91
C TRP A 301 7.93 -4.05 17.18
N ASP A 302 7.97 -3.98 15.85
CA ASP A 302 7.03 -3.14 15.11
C ASP A 302 5.62 -3.77 15.13
N PRO A 303 4.63 -3.15 15.79
CA PRO A 303 3.30 -3.73 15.89
C PRO A 303 2.59 -3.82 14.53
N LEU A 304 2.85 -2.91 13.59
CA LEU A 304 2.19 -2.90 12.29
C LEU A 304 2.66 -4.07 11.43
N GLN A 305 3.95 -4.39 11.47
CA GLN A 305 4.52 -5.53 10.76
C GLN A 305 4.07 -6.89 11.33
N HIS A 306 3.58 -6.93 12.57
CA HIS A 306 3.00 -8.13 13.20
C HIS A 306 1.49 -8.28 13.02
N ILE A 307 0.75 -7.16 13.05
CA ILE A 307 -0.72 -7.16 12.92
C ILE A 307 -1.14 -7.34 11.46
N THR A 308 -0.33 -6.87 10.53
CA THR A 308 -0.62 -6.90 9.09
C THR A 308 0.35 -7.81 8.37
N SER A 309 -0.09 -8.44 7.27
CA SER A 309 0.76 -9.42 6.57
C SER A 309 1.63 -8.80 5.48
N ASN A 310 1.32 -7.57 5.03
CA ASN A 310 2.25 -6.76 4.25
C ASN A 310 3.17 -6.00 5.20
N ASN A 311 4.46 -5.93 4.90
CA ASN A 311 5.45 -5.24 5.72
C ASN A 311 6.63 -4.79 4.85
N ALA A 312 7.59 -4.08 5.48
CA ALA A 312 8.78 -3.57 4.81
C ALA A 312 9.54 -4.63 4.00
N GLY A 313 9.71 -5.85 4.53
CA GLY A 313 10.41 -6.92 3.82
C GLY A 313 9.62 -7.46 2.61
N TYR A 314 8.31 -7.65 2.77
CA TYR A 314 7.44 -8.13 1.69
C TYR A 314 7.37 -7.12 0.54
N HIS A 315 7.27 -5.84 0.86
CA HIS A 315 7.23 -4.75 -0.10
C HIS A 315 8.62 -4.48 -0.71
N ASP A 316 9.71 -4.63 0.04
CA ASP A 316 11.06 -4.49 -0.50
C ASP A 316 11.34 -5.48 -1.64
N VAL A 317 10.91 -6.74 -1.49
CA VAL A 317 11.00 -7.76 -2.55
C VAL A 317 10.33 -7.26 -3.84
N HIS A 318 9.19 -6.60 -3.73
CA HIS A 318 8.47 -6.03 -4.86
C HIS A 318 9.28 -4.92 -5.57
N HIS A 319 10.00 -4.07 -4.82
CA HIS A 319 10.89 -3.04 -5.40
C HIS A 319 12.15 -3.61 -6.08
N GLN A 320 12.49 -4.87 -5.81
CA GLN A 320 13.62 -5.50 -6.49
C GLN A 320 13.29 -5.85 -7.95
N SER A 321 14.25 -5.69 -8.84
CA SER A 321 14.08 -5.96 -10.28
C SER A 321 13.56 -7.38 -10.59
N TRP A 322 13.88 -8.34 -9.71
CA TRP A 322 13.43 -9.71 -9.82
C TRP A 322 12.05 -9.97 -9.19
N GLY A 323 11.58 -9.14 -8.25
CA GLY A 323 10.28 -9.28 -7.58
C GLY A 323 9.20 -8.31 -8.09
N ILE A 324 9.53 -7.42 -9.03
CA ILE A 324 8.66 -6.35 -9.57
C ILE A 324 7.33 -6.81 -10.19
N LYS A 325 7.13 -8.11 -10.45
CA LYS A 325 5.85 -8.66 -10.95
C LYS A 325 5.16 -9.58 -9.93
N THR A 326 5.48 -9.40 -8.66
CA THR A 326 4.94 -10.16 -7.53
C THR A 326 4.67 -9.23 -6.36
N ASN A 327 4.02 -9.71 -5.31
CA ASN A 327 3.79 -8.98 -4.05
C ASN A 327 3.08 -7.62 -4.27
N PHE A 328 1.95 -7.62 -4.99
CA PHE A 328 1.22 -6.38 -5.31
C PHE A 328 0.36 -5.85 -4.16
N SER A 329 0.09 -6.67 -3.15
CA SER A 329 -0.76 -6.29 -2.03
C SER A 329 -0.12 -5.21 -1.17
N GLN A 330 -0.87 -4.12 -1.00
CA GLN A 330 -0.57 -3.01 -0.09
C GLN A 330 -1.88 -2.31 0.26
N PRO A 331 -1.97 -1.57 1.38
CA PRO A 331 -0.93 -1.44 2.40
C PRO A 331 -1.07 -2.45 3.55
N PHE A 332 -2.22 -3.10 3.78
CA PHE A 332 -2.41 -3.91 4.99
C PHE A 332 -2.13 -5.40 4.76
N PHE A 333 -2.97 -6.10 4.00
CA PHE A 333 -2.94 -7.56 3.95
C PHE A 333 -2.62 -8.12 2.56
N THR A 334 -1.94 -9.27 2.55
CA THR A 334 -1.41 -9.96 1.36
C THR A 334 -2.34 -11.06 0.84
N PHE A 335 -3.61 -11.06 1.26
CA PHE A 335 -4.52 -12.15 0.91
C PHE A 335 -4.86 -12.15 -0.58
N TRP A 336 -4.88 -11.00 -1.25
CA TRP A 336 -5.08 -10.92 -2.70
C TRP A 336 -3.94 -11.57 -3.47
N ASP A 337 -2.68 -11.33 -3.07
CA ASP A 337 -1.55 -12.02 -3.67
C ASP A 337 -1.63 -13.54 -3.50
N ARG A 338 -2.03 -14.01 -2.31
CA ARG A 338 -2.21 -15.45 -2.05
C ARG A 338 -3.35 -16.04 -2.89
N LEU A 339 -4.48 -15.36 -2.95
CA LEU A 339 -5.67 -15.80 -3.67
C LEU A 339 -5.43 -15.88 -5.18
N LEU A 340 -4.66 -14.95 -5.73
CA LEU A 340 -4.44 -14.82 -7.18
C LEU A 340 -3.06 -15.31 -7.64
N GLY A 341 -2.29 -15.91 -6.74
CA GLY A 341 -1.01 -16.56 -7.06
C GLY A 341 0.09 -15.58 -7.47
N THR A 342 0.12 -14.37 -6.89
CA THR A 342 1.13 -13.34 -7.19
C THR A 342 2.13 -13.11 -6.05
N VAL A 343 2.14 -13.98 -5.04
CA VAL A 343 3.21 -14.01 -4.03
C VAL A 343 4.54 -14.40 -4.68
N TRP A 344 5.63 -13.74 -4.30
CA TRP A 344 6.97 -14.13 -4.68
C TRP A 344 7.31 -15.55 -4.17
N THR A 345 7.78 -16.42 -5.06
CA THR A 345 8.11 -17.83 -4.77
C THR A 345 9.57 -18.19 -5.04
N GLY A 346 10.42 -17.22 -5.38
CA GLY A 346 11.79 -17.46 -5.87
C GLY A 346 12.83 -17.87 -4.81
N GLY A 347 12.41 -18.47 -3.70
CA GLY A 347 13.27 -19.07 -2.68
C GLY A 347 14.07 -18.05 -1.85
N ASP A 348 15.19 -18.50 -1.30
CA ASP A 348 16.08 -17.68 -0.48
C ASP A 348 16.73 -16.55 -1.30
N VAL A 349 16.49 -15.33 -0.85
CA VAL A 349 16.92 -14.08 -1.46
C VAL A 349 18.24 -13.57 -0.87
N SER A 350 18.75 -14.20 0.19
CA SER A 350 19.94 -13.77 0.95
C SER A 350 21.17 -13.60 0.05
N ALA A 351 21.44 -14.57 -0.83
CA ALA A 351 22.56 -14.49 -1.78
C ALA A 351 22.41 -13.34 -2.79
N ARG A 352 21.18 -13.00 -3.20
CA ARG A 352 20.90 -11.87 -4.11
C ARG A 352 21.14 -10.54 -3.42
N TYR A 353 20.72 -10.42 -2.16
CA TYR A 353 20.97 -9.23 -1.35
C TYR A 353 22.46 -9.07 -1.03
N GLU A 354 23.17 -10.14 -0.66
CA GLU A 354 24.60 -10.10 -0.39
C GLU A 354 25.40 -9.65 -1.64
N ARG A 355 25.10 -10.22 -2.80
CA ARG A 355 25.72 -9.80 -4.07
C ARG A 355 25.45 -8.31 -4.36
N SER A 356 24.22 -7.85 -4.15
CA SER A 356 23.83 -6.44 -4.35
C SER A 356 24.58 -5.50 -3.39
N ARG A 357 24.71 -5.91 -2.13
CA ARG A 357 25.43 -5.18 -1.08
C ARG A 357 26.90 -5.03 -1.39
N LEU A 358 27.57 -6.12 -1.76
CA LEU A 358 28.99 -6.11 -2.14
C LEU A 358 29.24 -5.22 -3.37
N ALA A 359 28.38 -5.31 -4.38
CA ALA A 359 28.48 -4.48 -5.57
C ALA A 359 28.30 -2.99 -5.26
N ALA A 360 27.30 -2.64 -4.44
CA ALA A 360 27.06 -1.25 -4.03
C ALA A 360 28.20 -0.70 -3.17
N GLN A 361 28.72 -1.48 -2.23
CA GLN A 361 29.85 -1.09 -1.39
C GLN A 361 31.10 -0.82 -2.24
N LYS A 362 31.44 -1.72 -3.17
CA LYS A 362 32.55 -1.52 -4.10
C LYS A 362 32.40 -0.25 -4.94
N ALA A 363 31.20 0.02 -5.45
CA ALA A 363 30.92 1.24 -6.20
C ALA A 363 31.03 2.51 -5.33
N PHE A 364 30.61 2.44 -4.07
CA PHE A 364 30.75 3.51 -3.10
C PHE A 364 32.22 3.81 -2.79
N ASP A 365 33.03 2.79 -2.52
CA ASP A 365 34.45 2.93 -2.21
C ASP A 365 35.23 3.48 -3.42
N THR A 366 34.92 3.00 -4.63
CA THR A 366 35.52 3.51 -5.88
C THR A 366 35.26 5.01 -6.08
N ASP A 367 34.05 5.50 -5.77
CA ASP A 367 33.75 6.92 -5.91
C ASP A 367 34.45 7.75 -4.83
N LYS A 368 34.55 7.24 -3.60
CA LYS A 368 35.30 7.89 -2.52
C LYS A 368 36.79 8.01 -2.86
N GLU A 369 37.40 6.96 -3.42
CA GLU A 369 38.78 7.00 -3.90
C GLU A 369 38.96 8.04 -5.01
N LYS A 370 38.08 8.08 -6.01
CA LYS A 370 38.13 9.10 -7.08
C LYS A 370 38.05 10.52 -6.53
N THR A 371 37.13 10.78 -5.59
CA THR A 371 37.00 12.11 -4.96
C THR A 371 38.25 12.48 -4.17
N THR A 372 38.85 11.51 -3.46
CA THR A 372 40.09 11.72 -2.69
C THR A 372 41.27 12.04 -3.62
N VAL A 373 41.38 11.37 -4.77
CA VAL A 373 42.42 11.63 -5.78
C VAL A 373 42.23 13.00 -6.46
N THR A 374 41.00 13.49 -6.65
CA THR A 374 40.76 14.84 -7.21
C THR A 374 41.01 16.00 -6.23
N HIS A 375 41.17 15.72 -4.93
CA HIS A 375 41.48 16.73 -3.90
C HIS A 375 42.97 16.80 -3.54
N SER A 376 43.85 16.07 -4.23
CA SER A 376 45.30 16.32 -4.13
C SER A 376 45.60 17.71 -4.70
N ASN A 377 46.10 18.60 -3.85
CA ASN A 377 46.46 19.97 -4.21
C ASN A 377 47.60 19.93 -5.25
N PRO A 378 47.55 20.69 -6.37
CA PRO A 378 48.67 20.75 -7.32
C PRO A 378 50.00 21.24 -6.69
N ALA A 379 49.91 21.85 -5.50
CA ALA A 379 51.05 22.30 -4.72
C ALA A 379 51.90 21.14 -4.14
N ASP A 380 51.33 19.95 -3.94
CA ASP A 380 52.10 18.79 -3.43
C ASP A 380 52.87 18.04 -4.53
N SER A 381 52.66 18.39 -5.80
CA SER A 381 53.55 18.01 -6.91
C SER A 381 54.74 18.97 -7.10
N GLY A 382 54.91 19.96 -6.21
CA GLY A 382 55.87 21.06 -6.34
C GLY A 382 57.22 20.89 -5.65
N THR A 383 57.58 19.70 -5.16
CA THR A 383 58.93 19.44 -4.61
C THR A 383 59.46 18.08 -5.05
N GLN A 384 59.50 17.84 -6.36
CA GLN A 384 60.48 16.90 -6.89
C GLN A 384 61.78 17.65 -7.17
N ASP A 385 62.82 17.21 -6.48
CA ASP A 385 64.21 17.55 -6.70
C ASP A 385 64.48 17.59 -8.22
N PRO A 386 64.92 18.72 -8.81
CA PRO A 386 64.91 18.89 -10.27
C PRO A 386 65.80 17.91 -11.03
N LYS A 387 66.60 17.07 -10.35
CA LYS A 387 67.46 16.06 -10.96
C LYS A 387 67.71 14.83 -10.06
N PRO A 388 66.77 13.87 -9.94
CA PRO A 388 66.96 12.70 -9.09
C PRO A 388 67.92 11.65 -9.69
N TYR A 389 68.42 11.87 -10.91
CA TYR A 389 69.30 10.94 -11.64
C TYR A 389 70.56 11.62 -12.21
N GLU A 390 70.98 12.78 -11.68
CA GLU A 390 72.20 13.46 -12.17
C GLU A 390 73.47 12.61 -11.95
N ASN A 391 73.44 11.69 -10.98
CA ASN A 391 74.53 10.75 -10.74
C ASN A 391 74.51 9.53 -11.69
N ASP A 392 73.34 9.13 -12.19
CA ASP A 392 73.21 7.97 -13.09
C ASP A 392 73.54 8.33 -14.56
N LEU A 393 73.61 9.62 -14.88
CA LEU A 393 73.99 10.14 -16.19
C LEU A 393 75.51 10.25 -16.40
N ARG A 394 76.34 9.91 -15.40
CA ARG A 394 77.81 9.89 -15.55
C ARG A 394 78.34 8.65 -16.25
N ASP A 395 77.54 7.58 -16.37
CA ASP A 395 77.98 6.29 -16.92
C ASP A 395 77.22 5.82 -18.19
N ALA A 396 76.39 6.66 -18.81
CA ALA A 396 75.64 6.29 -20.01
C ALA A 396 76.27 6.86 -21.30
N THR A 397 77.02 6.03 -22.02
CA THR A 397 77.58 6.33 -23.36
C THR A 397 76.53 6.26 -24.48
N ASP A 398 76.55 7.29 -25.34
CA ASP A 398 76.12 7.42 -26.74
C ASP A 398 74.99 6.53 -27.30
N LEU A 399 73.80 7.11 -27.56
CA LEU A 399 72.89 6.73 -28.66
C LEU A 399 71.98 7.91 -29.09
N PRO A 400 71.50 7.99 -30.37
CA PRO A 400 71.00 9.22 -30.99
C PRO A 400 69.51 9.50 -30.76
N SER A 401 69.18 10.79 -30.71
CA SER A 401 67.86 11.40 -30.48
C SER A 401 66.84 11.23 -31.62
N ILE A 402 65.60 10.87 -31.27
CA ILE A 402 64.40 10.94 -32.15
C ILE A 402 63.46 12.05 -31.62
N PRO A 403 62.88 12.92 -32.47
CA PRO A 403 62.06 14.04 -32.00
C PRO A 403 60.59 13.64 -31.80
N ILE A 404 60.04 13.85 -30.60
CA ILE A 404 58.60 13.71 -30.34
C ILE A 404 57.97 15.11 -30.18
N LYS A 405 57.00 15.39 -31.06
CA LYS A 405 56.16 16.60 -31.08
C LYS A 405 55.21 16.66 -29.88
N ASN A 406 55.10 17.85 -29.28
CA ASN A 406 54.03 18.27 -28.38
C ASN A 406 52.63 17.89 -28.90
N ARG A 407 51.86 17.12 -28.11
CA ARG A 407 50.39 17.04 -28.20
C ARG A 407 49.79 17.21 -26.81
N GLN A 408 48.80 18.10 -26.71
CA GLN A 408 47.97 18.25 -25.51
C GLN A 408 47.00 17.05 -25.36
N PRO A 409 46.58 16.71 -24.12
CA PRO A 409 45.76 15.53 -23.87
C PRO A 409 44.29 15.76 -24.26
N GLU A 410 43.80 15.01 -25.25
CA GLU A 410 42.37 14.78 -25.45
C GLU A 410 41.89 13.59 -24.60
N PRO A 411 40.66 13.62 -24.07
CA PRO A 411 40.09 12.48 -23.34
C PRO A 411 39.96 11.27 -24.29
N PRO A 412 40.33 10.05 -23.85
CA PRO A 412 40.37 8.90 -24.76
C PRO A 412 38.95 8.47 -25.14
N ALA A 413 38.63 8.62 -26.43
CA ALA A 413 37.49 7.97 -27.06
C ALA A 413 37.59 6.44 -26.86
N GLY A 414 36.47 5.79 -26.51
CA GLY A 414 36.39 4.34 -26.41
C GLY A 414 36.46 3.74 -25.00
N LYS A 415 36.60 4.53 -23.92
CA LYS A 415 36.56 4.01 -22.54
C LYS A 415 35.26 3.24 -22.23
N ALA A 416 34.12 3.75 -22.70
CA ALA A 416 32.82 3.09 -22.57
C ALA A 416 32.74 1.77 -23.36
N GLU A 417 33.40 1.72 -24.51
CA GLU A 417 33.41 0.56 -25.40
C GLU A 417 34.32 -0.55 -24.84
N LEU A 418 35.47 -0.18 -24.27
CA LEU A 418 36.37 -1.09 -23.56
C LEU A 418 35.74 -1.61 -22.26
N GLN A 419 34.98 -0.77 -21.54
CA GLN A 419 34.26 -1.20 -20.34
C GLN A 419 33.09 -2.15 -20.69
N ALA A 420 32.37 -1.88 -21.79
CA ALA A 420 31.34 -2.79 -22.30
C ALA A 420 31.93 -4.12 -22.78
N ALA A 421 33.07 -4.09 -23.46
CA ALA A 421 33.79 -5.30 -23.88
C ALA A 421 34.29 -6.11 -22.68
N GLY A 422 34.82 -5.45 -21.64
CA GLY A 422 35.26 -6.10 -20.40
C GLY A 422 34.12 -6.77 -19.64
N SER A 423 32.99 -6.09 -19.48
CA SER A 423 31.78 -6.66 -18.85
C SER A 423 31.23 -7.85 -19.63
N ARG A 424 31.26 -7.78 -20.97
CA ARG A 424 30.80 -8.87 -21.84
C ARG A 424 31.69 -10.11 -21.74
N GLN A 425 33.00 -9.92 -21.67
CA GLN A 425 33.96 -11.00 -21.47
C GLN A 425 33.75 -11.70 -20.11
N GLN A 426 33.48 -10.91 -19.06
CA GLN A 426 33.24 -11.41 -17.71
C GLN A 426 31.97 -12.27 -17.59
N ILE A 427 30.95 -12.00 -18.43
CA ILE A 427 29.74 -12.82 -18.54
C ILE A 427 29.98 -14.10 -19.35
N LEU A 428 30.83 -14.05 -20.39
CA LEU A 428 31.20 -15.23 -21.19
C LEU A 428 32.03 -16.25 -20.41
N ASP A 429 32.82 -15.77 -19.45
CA ASP A 429 33.68 -16.61 -18.62
C ASP A 429 32.88 -17.34 -17.50
N ASP A 430 31.63 -16.93 -17.24
CA ASP A 430 30.71 -17.61 -16.32
C ASP A 430 29.97 -18.78 -16.99
N LYS A 431 30.66 -19.92 -17.07
CA LYS A 431 30.12 -21.15 -17.65
C LYS A 431 29.22 -21.95 -16.68
N LYS A 432 29.15 -21.58 -15.39
CA LYS A 432 28.35 -22.33 -14.40
C LYS A 432 26.90 -21.86 -14.37
N ASP A 433 26.65 -20.57 -14.60
CA ASP A 433 25.32 -19.96 -14.45
C ASP A 433 24.65 -19.57 -15.79
N GLY A 434 25.16 -20.10 -16.92
CA GLY A 434 24.53 -19.90 -18.24
C GLY A 434 24.85 -18.57 -18.91
N GLY A 435 26.02 -17.96 -18.64
CA GLY A 435 26.47 -16.71 -19.23
C GLY A 435 26.32 -16.57 -20.76
N PRO A 436 26.59 -17.61 -21.57
CA PRO A 436 26.30 -17.57 -23.01
C PRO A 436 24.80 -17.41 -23.35
N GLY A 437 23.89 -17.91 -22.51
CA GLY A 437 22.44 -17.75 -22.70
C GLY A 437 21.97 -16.33 -22.42
N VAL A 438 22.50 -15.70 -21.37
CA VAL A 438 22.20 -14.30 -21.01
C VAL A 438 22.56 -13.33 -22.14
N LEU A 439 23.71 -13.55 -22.79
CA LEU A 439 24.14 -12.72 -23.92
C LEU A 439 23.36 -12.98 -25.21
N VAL A 440 22.81 -14.18 -25.37
CA VAL A 440 21.92 -14.51 -26.50
C VAL A 440 20.56 -13.84 -26.31
N ASP A 441 20.02 -13.85 -25.09
CA ASP A 441 18.75 -13.19 -24.74
C ASP A 441 18.89 -11.67 -24.85
N GLU A 442 19.98 -11.09 -24.34
CA GLU A 442 20.28 -9.66 -24.47
C GLU A 442 20.48 -9.25 -25.95
N ALA A 443 21.17 -10.06 -26.75
CA ALA A 443 21.32 -9.80 -28.19
C ALA A 443 20.00 -9.95 -28.97
N TYR A 444 19.10 -10.84 -28.52
CA TYR A 444 17.77 -10.97 -29.10
C TYR A 444 16.92 -9.73 -28.78
N GLU A 445 16.93 -9.26 -27.53
CA GLU A 445 16.25 -8.04 -27.09
C GLU A 445 16.80 -6.79 -27.79
N GLU A 446 18.13 -6.67 -27.97
CA GLU A 446 18.74 -5.54 -28.69
C GLU A 446 18.35 -5.53 -30.18
N LYS A 447 18.24 -6.72 -30.80
CA LYS A 447 17.82 -6.86 -32.20
C LYS A 447 16.33 -6.52 -32.38
N GLU A 448 15.48 -6.88 -31.42
CA GLU A 448 14.08 -6.43 -31.39
C GLU A 448 13.96 -4.91 -31.19
N ALA A 449 14.76 -4.33 -30.29
CA ALA A 449 14.80 -2.89 -30.04
C ALA A 449 15.26 -2.09 -31.27
N ARG A 450 16.30 -2.57 -31.98
CA ARG A 450 16.78 -1.97 -33.24
C ARG A 450 15.77 -2.14 -34.39
N GLY A 451 15.03 -3.24 -34.41
CA GLY A 451 13.92 -3.46 -35.34
C GLY A 451 12.77 -2.46 -35.15
N PHE A 452 12.51 -2.06 -33.91
CA PHE A 452 11.48 -1.07 -33.55
C PHE A 452 11.90 0.36 -33.90
N LEU A 453 13.17 0.73 -33.69
CA LEU A 453 13.71 2.05 -34.05
C LEU A 453 13.69 2.31 -35.57
N ARG A 454 13.76 1.24 -36.38
CA ARG A 454 13.61 1.32 -37.84
C ARG A 454 12.16 1.50 -38.32
N ARG A 455 11.17 1.35 -37.44
CA ARG A 455 9.73 1.49 -37.73
C ARG A 455 9.13 2.67 -36.95
N SER A 456 9.56 3.89 -37.26
CA SER A 456 8.84 5.11 -36.89
C SER A 456 8.30 5.80 -38.16
N PRO A 457 7.06 6.32 -38.17
CA PRO A 457 6.45 6.87 -39.37
C PRO A 457 7.10 8.21 -39.73
N ARG A 458 7.56 8.31 -40.97
CA ARG A 458 8.11 9.54 -41.56
C ARG A 458 7.03 10.64 -41.51
N LYS A 459 7.25 11.69 -40.70
CA LYS A 459 6.45 12.94 -40.73
C LYS A 459 6.43 13.50 -42.15
N ARG A 460 5.24 13.60 -42.77
CA ARG A 460 5.02 14.42 -43.99
C ARG A 460 4.63 15.83 -43.57
N ALA A 461 5.25 16.82 -44.20
CA ALA A 461 4.96 18.25 -44.05
C ALA A 461 3.61 18.64 -44.68
N PRO A 462 2.98 19.76 -44.27
CA PRO A 462 1.64 20.13 -44.71
C PRO A 462 1.68 20.89 -46.05
N SER A 463 0.76 20.56 -46.96
CA SER A 463 0.44 21.37 -48.15
C SER A 463 -1.04 21.75 -48.13
N THR A 464 -1.29 23.00 -48.51
CA THR A 464 -2.54 23.75 -48.47
C THR A 464 -3.58 23.37 -49.54
N LEU A 465 -4.86 23.65 -49.20
CA LEU A 465 -6.03 23.98 -50.03
C LEU A 465 -6.90 22.87 -50.67
N SER A 466 -8.10 22.70 -50.08
CA SER A 466 -9.41 23.11 -50.63
C SER A 466 -10.54 22.06 -50.67
N SER A 467 -11.59 22.40 -49.91
CA SER A 467 -13.02 22.20 -50.17
C SER A 467 -13.73 20.85 -49.92
N LYS A 468 -14.70 20.98 -49.00
CA LYS A 468 -16.08 20.45 -48.97
C LYS A 468 -16.38 19.07 -48.38
N ASP A 469 -17.41 19.14 -47.54
CA ASP A 469 -18.39 18.15 -47.11
C ASP A 469 -18.09 17.23 -45.91
N GLY A 470 -18.74 17.58 -44.79
CA GLY A 470 -19.84 16.76 -44.29
C GLY A 470 -19.48 15.64 -43.31
N PHE A 471 -19.76 15.89 -42.03
CA PHE A 471 -19.79 14.91 -40.95
C PHE A 471 -20.50 13.60 -41.32
N LYS A 472 -19.78 12.47 -41.20
CA LYS A 472 -20.36 11.14 -40.97
C LYS A 472 -19.30 10.15 -40.47
N GLY A 473 -19.61 9.43 -39.40
CA GLY A 473 -19.08 8.08 -39.19
C GLY A 473 -18.10 7.89 -38.04
N LEU A 474 -18.56 8.09 -36.79
CA LEU A 474 -18.05 7.33 -35.65
C LEU A 474 -18.66 5.91 -35.75
N ARG A 475 -17.94 4.97 -36.34
CA ARG A 475 -18.12 3.51 -36.18
C ARG A 475 -16.99 2.79 -36.94
N ASP A 476 -16.58 1.67 -36.36
CA ASP A 476 -15.64 0.66 -36.88
C ASP A 476 -14.18 0.81 -36.48
N ARG A 477 -13.81 0.05 -35.43
CA ARG A 477 -12.63 -0.84 -35.42
C ARG A 477 -12.71 -1.79 -34.23
N VAL A 478 -13.48 -2.86 -34.40
CA VAL A 478 -13.26 -4.16 -33.75
C VAL A 478 -12.62 -5.06 -34.81
N PRO A 479 -11.54 -5.80 -34.52
CA PRO A 479 -11.17 -6.93 -35.34
C PRO A 479 -11.50 -8.23 -34.60
N THR A 480 -12.49 -8.95 -35.10
CA THR A 480 -12.70 -10.38 -34.84
C THR A 480 -12.30 -11.18 -36.08
N SER A 481 -11.74 -12.37 -35.81
CA SER A 481 -11.46 -13.50 -36.72
C SER A 481 -10.07 -13.56 -37.37
N MET A 482 -9.26 -14.53 -36.93
CA MET A 482 -8.98 -15.72 -37.76
C MET A 482 -8.66 -16.94 -36.86
N HIS A 483 -9.45 -18.00 -37.03
CA HIS A 483 -9.21 -19.36 -36.54
C HIS A 483 -8.38 -20.15 -37.57
N GLY A 484 -7.63 -21.14 -37.09
CA GLY A 484 -7.47 -22.41 -37.80
C GLY A 484 -6.03 -22.91 -38.00
N ARG A 485 -5.59 -23.80 -37.10
CA ARG A 485 -4.87 -25.04 -37.46
C ARG A 485 -4.84 -25.99 -36.25
N ALA A 486 -5.76 -26.93 -36.23
CA ALA A 486 -5.66 -28.18 -35.50
C ALA A 486 -5.66 -29.32 -36.53
N ARG A 487 -4.69 -30.23 -36.43
CA ARG A 487 -4.72 -31.54 -37.10
C ARG A 487 -4.94 -32.58 -36.02
N GLY A 488 -6.08 -33.26 -36.08
CA GLY A 488 -6.30 -34.55 -35.42
C GLY A 488 -5.98 -35.68 -36.39
N ILE A 489 -5.35 -36.73 -35.88
CA ILE A 489 -5.28 -38.06 -36.49
C ILE A 489 -6.10 -38.98 -35.59
N ILE A 490 -7.09 -39.64 -36.20
CA ILE A 490 -7.93 -40.70 -35.61
C ILE A 490 -7.22 -42.04 -35.85
N GLY A 491 -7.27 -42.91 -34.86
CA GLY A 491 -7.04 -44.35 -34.98
C GLY A 491 -7.77 -45.09 -33.86
N VAL A 492 -8.90 -45.70 -34.20
CA VAL A 492 -9.66 -46.67 -33.40
C VAL A 492 -9.38 -48.05 -33.96
N ASP A 493 -9.06 -49.00 -33.08
CA ASP A 493 -9.36 -50.45 -33.09
C ASP A 493 -8.53 -51.06 -31.93
N GLY A 494 -8.98 -51.95 -31.05
CA GLY A 494 -10.22 -52.69 -30.89
C GLY A 494 -9.97 -53.82 -29.87
N SER A 495 -11.05 -54.48 -29.46
CA SER A 495 -11.12 -55.84 -28.90
C SER A 495 -10.98 -56.08 -27.37
N ARG A 496 -12.11 -56.59 -26.86
CA ARG A 496 -12.39 -57.48 -25.72
C ARG A 496 -12.53 -56.89 -24.31
#